data_AF-A0A9Q9B463-F1
#
_entry.id   AF-A0A9Q9B463-F1
#
_cell.length_a   1.000
_cell.length_b   1.000
_cell.length_c   1.000
_cell.angle_alpha   90.00
_cell.angle_beta   90.00
_cell.angle_gamma   90.00
#
_symmetry.space_group_name_H-M   'P 1'
#
loop_
_entity.id
_entity.type
_entity.pdbx_description
1 polymer ?
#
loop_
_entity_poly.entity_id
_entity_poly.type
_entity_poly.pdbx_seq_one_letter_code
_entity_poly.pdbx_strand_id
1 'polypeptide(L)'
;MKPESIIVLCLYSLLIIALITACVSLPKIEEDNSQDKIFLDFAKYEDLYRSGVIYYPWAFDNIDSPNLFSNEKIKLNPSEIKKRILKNIFFEEDYDGNLKINYNAQIPLPHYISFNKIKENIYKAEAQVAVPQSVGDFEFTANEIGITKSFDNLHIKLLEIKDNEAVFFIRDMGIKYDYSYTKDDYIDDENEEDENSNETETKADEEFSYDKMLEYERKYDISRRGYSLSYRVNEKPNELFYKTNKIHAVVHGTGGEDLNFESFSADFRHYLWYRNMDMPYPWLAEYFYDIKEHYIETENHEKTEYHPFFIAKLRAAGKIKSVSLSVLSDKIKKHKIDLDFLNVEENKRDGQSGNTERQKEPAYQNYTAEELEQKIKIEPYSLHIANKQITLSAFFPLTANTQDFSDASISLNDIRLIDSDGNLYEIGDAERSDIEGILLINNPYIRHTASYSIPIVEPPFKVLCNVEFSYPIYKKNEDGNFIITEYADGEYPAEIEINLPEF
;
A
#
# COMPACT_ATOMS: atom_id res chain seq x y z
N MET A 1 10.75 -23.77 59.94
CA MET A 1 10.07 -24.02 58.65
C MET A 1 10.42 -25.41 58.19
N LYS A 2 9.43 -26.20 57.73
CA LYS A 2 9.70 -27.53 57.18
C LYS A 2 10.40 -27.36 55.82
N PRO A 3 11.40 -28.20 55.49
CA PRO A 3 12.14 -28.10 54.22
C PRO A 3 11.23 -28.19 52.99
N GLU A 4 10.10 -28.89 53.10
CA GLU A 4 9.07 -29.01 52.07
C GLU A 4 8.44 -27.65 51.68
N SER A 5 8.30 -26.72 52.63
CA SER A 5 7.72 -25.40 52.37
C SER A 5 8.66 -24.46 51.62
N ILE A 6 9.98 -24.68 51.71
CA ILE A 6 10.98 -23.88 50.97
C ILE A 6 11.02 -24.30 49.51
N ILE A 7 10.92 -25.62 49.25
CA ILE A 7 10.95 -26.17 47.88
C ILE A 7 9.73 -25.70 47.08
N VAL A 8 8.54 -25.69 47.68
CA VAL A 8 7.32 -25.20 47.02
C VAL A 8 7.40 -23.70 46.73
N LEU A 9 7.95 -22.91 47.66
CA LEU A 9 8.15 -21.48 47.44
C LEU A 9 9.13 -21.21 46.29
N CYS A 10 10.25 -21.95 46.24
CA CYS A 10 11.23 -21.84 45.16
C CYS A 10 10.65 -22.25 43.80
N LEU A 11 9.83 -23.30 43.74
CA LEU A 11 9.17 -23.73 42.50
C LEU A 11 8.15 -22.70 42.02
N TYR A 12 7.37 -22.09 42.92
CA TYR A 12 6.46 -21.00 42.56
C TYR A 12 7.21 -19.74 42.09
N SER A 13 8.31 -19.38 42.75
CA SER A 13 9.16 -18.28 42.30
C SER A 13 9.80 -18.53 40.94
N LEU A 14 10.26 -19.76 40.66
CA LEU A 14 10.77 -20.17 39.34
C LEU A 14 9.68 -20.13 38.27
N LEU A 15 8.45 -20.56 38.58
CA LEU A 15 7.33 -20.52 37.64
C LEU A 15 6.90 -19.08 37.34
N ILE A 16 6.89 -18.20 38.35
CA ILE A 16 6.56 -16.78 38.20
C ILE A 16 7.67 -16.06 37.42
N ILE A 17 8.94 -16.36 37.68
CA ILE A 17 10.07 -15.82 36.89
C ILE A 17 9.96 -16.30 35.44
N ALA A 18 9.66 -17.59 35.20
CA ALA A 18 9.46 -18.12 33.85
C ALA A 18 8.28 -17.46 33.10
N LEU A 19 7.17 -17.19 33.80
CA LEU A 19 6.01 -16.47 33.28
C LEU A 19 6.29 -14.97 33.03
N ILE A 20 7.12 -14.33 33.87
CA ILE A 20 7.54 -12.95 33.66
C ILE A 20 8.54 -12.86 32.50
N THR A 21 9.47 -13.81 32.34
CA THR A 21 10.33 -13.88 31.15
C THR A 21 9.55 -14.17 29.88
N ALA A 22 8.50 -15.00 29.93
CA ALA A 22 7.66 -15.29 28.77
C ALA A 22 6.69 -14.14 28.40
N CYS A 23 6.36 -13.24 29.33
CA CYS A 23 5.53 -12.05 29.06
C CYS A 23 6.35 -10.78 28.73
N VAL A 24 7.67 -10.79 28.92
CA VAL A 24 8.54 -9.62 28.63
C VAL A 24 9.49 -9.88 27.45
N SER A 25 9.61 -11.12 26.97
CA SER A 25 10.24 -11.41 25.69
C SER A 25 9.24 -11.20 24.54
N LEU A 26 8.96 -9.95 24.19
CA LEU A 26 8.77 -9.65 22.77
C LEU A 26 10.04 -10.17 22.08
N PRO A 27 9.96 -10.93 20.96
CA PRO A 27 11.13 -11.20 20.15
C PRO A 27 11.58 -9.84 19.57
N LYS A 28 12.36 -9.10 20.36
CA LYS A 28 13.33 -8.18 19.79
C LYS A 28 14.16 -9.03 18.87
N ILE A 29 14.33 -8.57 17.63
CA ILE A 29 15.39 -9.03 16.75
C ILE A 29 16.65 -9.04 17.62
N GLU A 30 17.09 -10.23 18.04
CA GLU A 30 18.34 -10.37 18.75
C GLU A 30 19.39 -9.72 17.84
N GLU A 31 20.26 -8.89 18.41
CA GLU A 31 21.37 -8.23 17.72
C GLU A 31 22.28 -9.21 16.92
N ASP A 32 22.02 -10.52 17.02
CA ASP A 32 22.73 -11.62 16.36
C ASP A 32 22.22 -12.04 14.97
N ASN A 33 21.11 -11.51 14.43
CA ASN A 33 20.71 -11.82 13.04
C ASN A 33 21.07 -10.70 12.06
N SER A 34 22.37 -10.59 11.75
CA SER A 34 22.95 -9.51 10.92
C SER A 34 22.24 -9.30 9.57
N GLN A 35 21.73 -10.35 8.94
CA GLN A 35 21.05 -10.25 7.64
C GLN A 35 19.69 -9.55 7.70
N ASP A 36 18.91 -9.73 8.78
CA ASP A 36 17.57 -9.13 8.87
C ASP A 36 17.66 -7.63 9.07
N LYS A 37 18.66 -7.18 9.83
CA LYS A 37 19.00 -5.77 9.96
C LYS A 37 19.38 -5.16 8.59
N ILE A 38 20.23 -5.84 7.82
CA ILE A 38 20.62 -5.38 6.47
C ILE A 38 19.40 -5.20 5.55
N PHE A 39 18.44 -6.14 5.59
CA PHE A 39 17.21 -6.01 4.80
C PHE A 39 16.30 -4.87 5.26
N LEU A 40 16.21 -4.63 6.57
CA LEU A 40 15.47 -3.49 7.12
C LEU A 40 16.13 -2.16 6.74
N ASP A 41 17.46 -2.07 6.82
CA ASP A 41 18.19 -0.87 6.43
C ASP A 41 18.07 -0.61 4.93
N PHE A 42 18.14 -1.65 4.09
CA PHE A 42 17.80 -1.54 2.67
C PHE A 42 16.40 -0.98 2.44
N ALA A 43 15.37 -1.49 3.13
CA ALA A 43 14.01 -1.00 2.97
C ALA A 43 13.88 0.50 3.28
N LYS A 44 14.61 0.99 4.29
CA LYS A 44 14.65 2.42 4.65
C LYS A 44 15.33 3.25 3.55
N TYR A 45 16.44 2.77 2.99
CA TYR A 45 17.17 3.52 1.96
C TYR A 45 16.47 3.48 0.60
N GLU A 46 15.80 2.39 0.24
CA GLU A 46 14.99 2.30 -0.97
C GLU A 46 13.80 3.28 -0.93
N ASP A 47 13.18 3.46 0.24
CA ASP A 47 12.17 4.50 0.46
C ASP A 47 12.73 5.88 0.14
N LEU A 48 13.89 6.20 0.69
CA LEU A 48 14.58 7.46 0.46
C LEU A 48 14.98 7.67 -1.01
N TYR A 49 15.39 6.61 -1.68
CA TYR A 49 15.75 6.64 -3.09
C TYR A 49 14.56 6.98 -3.98
N ARG A 50 13.38 6.38 -3.73
CA ARG A 50 12.20 6.53 -4.60
C ARG A 50 11.49 7.87 -4.44
N SER A 51 11.38 8.38 -3.23
CA SER A 51 10.59 9.59 -2.93
C SER A 51 11.44 10.78 -2.53
N GLY A 52 12.69 10.59 -2.08
CA GLY A 52 13.48 11.61 -1.39
C GLY A 52 12.88 12.02 -0.02
N VAL A 53 11.86 11.30 0.45
CA VAL A 53 10.96 11.72 1.53
C VAL A 53 10.55 10.53 2.40
N ILE A 54 10.57 10.72 3.71
CA ILE A 54 10.05 9.74 4.67
C ILE A 54 8.71 10.23 5.17
N TYR A 55 7.68 9.38 5.06
CA TYR A 55 6.34 9.70 5.53
C TYR A 55 6.14 9.15 6.94
N TYR A 56 5.60 9.99 7.82
CA TYR A 56 5.19 9.60 9.17
C TYR A 56 3.87 8.81 9.13
N PRO A 57 3.53 8.08 10.20
CA PRO A 57 2.26 7.39 10.30
C PRO A 57 1.07 8.31 10.08
N TRP A 58 0.04 7.79 9.43
CA TRP A 58 -1.18 8.56 9.19
C TRP A 58 -1.87 8.92 10.53
N ALA A 59 -2.32 10.17 10.66
CA ALA A 59 -2.89 10.70 11.91
C ALA A 59 -4.24 10.07 12.29
N PHE A 60 -4.86 9.28 11.40
CA PHE A 60 -6.15 8.62 11.63
C PHE A 60 -6.04 7.10 11.51
N ASP A 61 -6.86 6.39 12.30
CA ASP A 61 -7.18 4.98 12.04
C ASP A 61 -8.17 4.90 10.85
N ASN A 62 -8.35 3.73 10.23
CA ASN A 62 -8.85 3.66 8.84
C ASN A 62 -10.26 4.23 8.59
N ILE A 63 -10.44 4.68 7.36
CA ILE A 63 -11.74 4.87 6.71
C ILE A 63 -12.30 3.49 6.39
N ASP A 64 -13.30 3.07 7.15
CA ASP A 64 -14.09 1.89 6.82
C ASP A 64 -14.79 2.17 5.47
N SER A 65 -14.17 1.74 4.37
CA SER A 65 -14.74 1.80 3.02
C SER A 65 -15.17 0.40 2.59
N PRO A 66 -16.30 -0.11 3.13
CA PRO A 66 -16.79 -1.45 2.81
C PRO A 66 -17.17 -1.61 1.33
N ASN A 67 -17.31 -0.49 0.60
CA ASN A 67 -17.71 -0.52 -0.81
C ASN A 67 -16.54 -0.72 -1.78
N LEU A 68 -15.28 -0.53 -1.36
CA LEU A 68 -14.14 -0.65 -2.26
C LEU A 68 -13.49 -2.03 -2.23
N PHE A 69 -13.62 -2.81 -1.15
CA PHE A 69 -12.89 -4.07 -1.00
C PHE A 69 -13.75 -5.12 -0.30
N SER A 70 -13.95 -6.27 -0.96
CA SER A 70 -14.61 -7.40 -0.31
C SER A 70 -13.56 -8.23 0.43
N ASN A 71 -13.75 -8.37 1.75
CA ASN A 71 -12.98 -9.31 2.58
C ASN A 71 -13.35 -10.77 2.30
N GLU A 72 -14.13 -11.02 1.26
CA GLU A 72 -14.55 -12.37 0.92
C GLU A 72 -13.34 -13.21 0.55
N LYS A 73 -13.25 -14.40 1.15
CA LYS A 73 -12.21 -15.38 0.83
C LYS A 73 -12.13 -15.60 -0.68
N ILE A 74 -10.91 -15.79 -1.17
CA ILE A 74 -10.64 -16.08 -2.58
C ILE A 74 -11.39 -17.35 -2.98
N LYS A 75 -12.27 -17.23 -3.98
CA LYS A 75 -13.11 -18.32 -4.45
C LYS A 75 -12.46 -18.99 -5.66
N LEU A 76 -12.26 -20.30 -5.56
CA LEU A 76 -11.70 -21.11 -6.65
C LEU A 76 -12.78 -21.86 -7.45
N ASN A 77 -14.05 -21.80 -7.02
CA ASN A 77 -15.14 -22.50 -7.68
C ASN A 77 -15.53 -21.79 -8.99
N PRO A 78 -15.47 -22.46 -10.16
CA PRO A 78 -15.77 -21.83 -11.45
C PRO A 78 -17.18 -21.23 -11.55
N SER A 79 -18.18 -21.84 -10.91
CA SER A 79 -19.56 -21.33 -10.91
C SER A 79 -19.70 -20.05 -10.08
N GLU A 80 -18.98 -19.93 -8.96
CA GLU A 80 -18.93 -18.69 -8.18
C GLU A 80 -18.16 -17.60 -8.93
N ILE A 81 -17.04 -17.96 -9.58
CA ILE A 81 -16.26 -17.06 -10.43
C ILE A 81 -17.13 -16.52 -11.57
N LYS A 82 -17.87 -17.39 -12.29
CA LYS A 82 -18.82 -16.98 -13.35
C LYS A 82 -19.81 -15.94 -12.85
N LYS A 83 -20.44 -16.18 -11.68
CA LYS A 83 -21.41 -15.24 -11.09
C LYS A 83 -20.77 -13.88 -10.77
N ARG A 84 -19.54 -13.87 -10.23
CA ARG A 84 -18.83 -12.62 -9.92
C ARG A 84 -18.42 -11.85 -11.17
N ILE A 85 -18.01 -12.54 -12.23
CA ILE A 85 -17.70 -11.90 -13.50
C ILE A 85 -18.98 -11.25 -14.07
N LEU A 86 -20.06 -12.02 -14.18
CA LEU A 86 -21.33 -11.52 -14.71
C LEU A 86 -21.88 -10.29 -13.96
N LYS A 87 -21.84 -10.31 -12.62
CA LYS A 87 -22.32 -9.20 -11.79
C LYS A 87 -21.56 -7.89 -12.04
N ASN A 88 -20.34 -7.96 -12.54
CA ASN A 88 -19.42 -6.84 -12.63
C ASN A 88 -19.19 -6.33 -14.06
N ILE A 89 -19.81 -6.94 -15.08
CA ILE A 89 -19.84 -6.41 -16.44
C ILE A 89 -20.97 -5.38 -16.51
N PHE A 90 -20.68 -4.21 -17.09
CA PHE A 90 -21.66 -3.15 -17.28
C PHE A 90 -21.40 -2.40 -18.59
N PHE A 91 -22.42 -1.71 -19.07
CA PHE A 91 -22.37 -0.95 -20.31
C PHE A 91 -22.55 0.54 -20.03
N GLU A 92 -21.70 1.38 -20.62
CA GLU A 92 -21.75 2.84 -20.51
C GLU A 92 -21.77 3.46 -21.91
N GLU A 93 -22.49 4.56 -22.09
CA GLU A 93 -22.43 5.35 -23.32
C GLU A 93 -21.37 6.44 -23.16
N ASP A 94 -20.49 6.61 -24.15
CA ASP A 94 -19.55 7.72 -24.16
C ASP A 94 -20.19 9.03 -24.63
N TYR A 95 -19.42 10.13 -24.62
CA TYR A 95 -19.92 11.46 -24.99
C TYR A 95 -20.48 11.55 -26.42
N ASP A 96 -20.07 10.65 -27.32
CA ASP A 96 -20.55 10.57 -28.70
C ASP A 96 -21.74 9.59 -28.85
N GLY A 97 -22.25 9.04 -27.73
CA GLY A 97 -23.34 8.08 -27.71
C GLY A 97 -22.92 6.65 -28.08
N ASN A 98 -21.62 6.35 -28.12
CA ASN A 98 -21.15 5.00 -28.42
C ASN A 98 -21.16 4.15 -27.14
N LEU A 99 -21.74 2.96 -27.25
CA LEU A 99 -21.77 2.00 -26.15
C LEU A 99 -20.39 1.36 -25.93
N LYS A 100 -19.85 1.50 -24.71
CA LYS A 100 -18.64 0.87 -24.21
C LYS A 100 -18.98 -0.23 -23.22
N ILE A 101 -18.33 -1.38 -23.37
CA ILE A 101 -18.36 -2.47 -22.39
C ILE A 101 -17.26 -2.20 -21.37
N ASN A 102 -17.64 -2.19 -20.11
CA ASN A 102 -16.75 -2.03 -18.98
C ASN A 102 -16.91 -3.21 -18.01
N TYR A 103 -15.88 -3.42 -17.21
CA TYR A 103 -15.86 -4.48 -16.21
C TYR A 103 -15.13 -3.98 -14.96
N ASN A 104 -15.80 -4.06 -13.82
CA ASN A 104 -15.19 -3.75 -12.53
C ASN A 104 -14.55 -5.02 -11.97
N ALA A 105 -13.24 -5.15 -12.09
CA ALA A 105 -12.58 -6.38 -11.76
C ALA A 105 -12.51 -6.63 -10.26
N GLN A 106 -13.44 -7.46 -9.78
CA GLN A 106 -13.58 -7.85 -8.36
C GLN A 106 -13.20 -9.32 -8.10
N ILE A 107 -12.47 -9.95 -9.03
CA ILE A 107 -11.90 -11.29 -8.80
C ILE A 107 -10.37 -11.18 -8.70
N PRO A 108 -9.76 -11.69 -7.61
CA PRO A 108 -8.30 -11.68 -7.43
C PRO A 108 -7.67 -12.87 -8.18
N LEU A 109 -7.92 -12.97 -9.49
CA LEU A 109 -7.40 -14.04 -10.35
C LEU A 109 -7.02 -13.46 -11.72
N PRO A 110 -5.91 -13.89 -12.35
CA PRO A 110 -5.63 -13.50 -13.72
C PRO A 110 -6.73 -14.03 -14.65
N HIS A 111 -7.27 -13.16 -15.49
CA HIS A 111 -8.33 -13.54 -16.41
C HIS A 111 -8.41 -12.60 -17.60
N TYR A 112 -9.06 -13.06 -18.66
CA TYR A 112 -9.52 -12.19 -19.71
C TYR A 112 -10.97 -12.50 -20.08
N ILE A 113 -11.66 -11.49 -20.60
CA ILE A 113 -13.04 -11.58 -21.06
C ILE A 113 -13.08 -11.10 -22.50
N SER A 114 -13.58 -11.95 -23.38
CA SER A 114 -13.82 -11.65 -24.79
C SER A 114 -15.29 -11.37 -25.02
N PHE A 115 -15.59 -10.31 -25.79
CA PHE A 115 -16.94 -9.92 -26.16
C PHE A 115 -17.11 -9.99 -27.68
N ASN A 116 -18.00 -10.85 -28.15
CA ASN A 116 -18.34 -10.95 -29.56
C ASN A 116 -19.73 -10.36 -29.81
N LYS A 117 -19.81 -9.27 -30.58
CA LYS A 117 -21.08 -8.64 -30.93
C LYS A 117 -21.83 -9.52 -31.91
N ILE A 118 -22.98 -10.04 -31.49
CA ILE A 118 -23.82 -10.92 -32.33
C ILE A 118 -24.85 -10.09 -33.08
N LYS A 119 -25.47 -9.12 -32.41
CA LYS A 119 -26.44 -8.18 -32.96
C LYS A 119 -26.33 -6.83 -32.23
N GLU A 120 -27.09 -5.85 -32.68
CA GLU A 120 -27.32 -4.63 -31.92
C GLU A 120 -27.77 -4.99 -30.49
N ASN A 121 -27.08 -4.42 -29.49
CA ASN A 121 -27.32 -4.62 -28.06
C ASN A 121 -27.21 -6.06 -27.52
N ILE A 122 -26.66 -7.01 -28.29
CA ILE A 122 -26.47 -8.41 -27.86
C ILE A 122 -25.03 -8.85 -28.12
N TYR A 123 -24.35 -9.23 -27.05
CA TYR A 123 -22.98 -9.74 -27.06
C TYR A 123 -22.95 -11.18 -26.57
N LYS A 124 -22.15 -12.03 -27.20
CA LYS A 124 -21.73 -13.30 -26.61
C LYS A 124 -20.42 -13.05 -25.87
N ALA A 125 -20.36 -13.41 -24.59
CA ALA A 125 -19.16 -13.22 -23.81
C ALA A 125 -18.58 -14.56 -23.33
N GLU A 126 -17.27 -14.67 -23.39
CA GLU A 126 -16.53 -15.82 -22.88
C GLU A 126 -15.36 -15.31 -22.05
N ALA A 127 -15.15 -15.91 -20.88
CA ALA A 127 -14.00 -15.62 -20.04
C ALA A 127 -13.06 -16.82 -19.97
N GLN A 128 -11.77 -16.55 -19.85
CA GLN A 128 -10.79 -17.54 -19.45
C GLN A 128 -10.11 -17.05 -18.17
N VAL A 129 -10.09 -17.91 -17.15
CA VAL A 129 -9.59 -17.59 -15.82
C VAL A 129 -8.49 -18.57 -15.44
N ALA A 130 -7.38 -18.04 -14.93
CA ALA A 130 -6.33 -18.79 -14.29
C ALA A 130 -6.72 -19.07 -12.83
N VAL A 131 -7.15 -20.31 -12.53
CA VAL A 131 -7.57 -20.71 -11.19
C VAL A 131 -6.43 -21.48 -10.52
N PRO A 132 -5.85 -21.00 -9.41
CA PRO A 132 -4.84 -21.75 -8.68
C PRO A 132 -5.46 -23.01 -8.06
N GLN A 133 -4.66 -24.07 -7.93
CA GLN A 133 -5.11 -25.32 -7.30
C GLN A 133 -5.39 -25.18 -5.80
N SER A 134 -4.71 -24.24 -5.14
CA SER A 134 -4.82 -23.99 -3.70
C SER A 134 -4.41 -22.55 -3.35
N VAL A 135 -4.77 -22.13 -2.15
CA VAL A 135 -4.37 -20.86 -1.54
C VAL A 135 -3.75 -21.17 -0.18
N GLY A 136 -2.60 -20.57 0.12
CA GLY A 136 -1.99 -20.57 1.45
C GLY A 136 -2.39 -19.31 2.21
N ASP A 137 -2.88 -19.45 3.43
CA ASP A 137 -3.25 -18.32 4.27
C ASP A 137 -2.28 -18.21 5.46
N PHE A 138 -1.79 -17.01 5.71
CA PHE A 138 -0.89 -16.67 6.81
C PHE A 138 -1.44 -15.46 7.54
N GLU A 139 -1.31 -15.44 8.86
CA GLU A 139 -1.50 -14.23 9.66
C GLU A 139 -0.16 -13.87 10.26
N PHE A 140 0.26 -12.61 10.15
CA PHE A 140 1.50 -12.10 10.74
C PHE A 140 1.18 -11.05 11.80
N THR A 141 1.82 -11.16 12.96
CA THR A 141 1.71 -10.19 14.07
C THR A 141 3.10 -9.80 14.55
N ALA A 142 3.23 -8.82 15.44
CA ALA A 142 4.53 -8.46 16.03
C ALA A 142 5.24 -9.64 16.70
N ASN A 143 4.50 -10.63 17.22
CA ASN A 143 5.07 -11.84 17.83
C ASN A 143 5.66 -12.83 16.81
N GLU A 144 5.45 -12.60 15.51
CA GLU A 144 5.95 -13.45 14.44
C GLU A 144 7.06 -12.81 13.61
N ILE A 145 7.59 -11.68 14.07
CA ILE A 145 8.81 -11.09 13.51
C ILE A 145 9.94 -12.14 13.52
N GLY A 146 10.63 -12.27 12.40
CA GLY A 146 11.70 -13.24 12.19
C GLY A 146 11.23 -14.65 11.78
N ILE A 147 9.94 -14.98 11.88
CA ILE A 147 9.42 -16.31 11.55
C ILE A 147 9.14 -16.41 10.05
N THR A 148 9.75 -17.40 9.40
CA THR A 148 9.51 -17.68 7.97
C THR A 148 8.31 -18.62 7.79
N LYS A 149 7.33 -18.20 7.00
CA LYS A 149 6.19 -19.01 6.55
C LYS A 149 6.35 -19.37 5.07
N SER A 150 5.95 -20.57 4.71
CA SER A 150 6.21 -21.12 3.38
C SER A 150 4.96 -21.73 2.76
N PHE A 151 4.74 -21.48 1.48
CA PHE A 151 3.68 -22.12 0.68
C PHE A 151 4.14 -22.29 -0.77
N ASP A 152 3.98 -23.50 -1.32
CA ASP A 152 4.65 -23.93 -2.55
C ASP A 152 6.16 -23.60 -2.51
N ASN A 153 6.65 -22.77 -3.43
CA ASN A 153 8.05 -22.35 -3.51
C ASN A 153 8.30 -20.96 -2.90
N LEU A 154 7.28 -20.34 -2.31
CA LEU A 154 7.37 -18.99 -1.78
C LEU A 154 7.65 -19.04 -0.27
N HIS A 155 8.68 -18.32 0.16
CA HIS A 155 9.01 -18.08 1.56
C HIS A 155 8.76 -16.61 1.89
N ILE A 156 7.97 -16.34 2.92
CA ILE A 156 7.67 -14.99 3.40
C ILE A 156 8.03 -14.91 4.88
N LYS A 157 8.80 -13.89 5.25
CA LYS A 157 9.18 -13.60 6.62
C LYS A 157 8.83 -12.15 6.95
N LEU A 158 8.18 -11.94 8.07
CA LEU A 158 7.97 -10.59 8.61
C LEU A 158 9.27 -10.11 9.26
N LEU A 159 9.80 -8.98 8.80
CA LEU A 159 11.00 -8.36 9.36
C LEU A 159 10.68 -7.33 10.44
N GLU A 160 9.62 -6.53 10.24
CA GLU A 160 9.22 -5.49 11.19
C GLU A 160 7.73 -5.18 11.04
N ILE A 161 7.06 -4.86 12.15
CA ILE A 161 5.81 -4.10 12.19
C ILE A 161 6.04 -2.92 13.12
N LYS A 162 5.91 -1.71 12.60
CA LYS A 162 6.09 -0.47 13.35
C LYS A 162 5.03 0.54 12.94
N ASP A 163 4.18 0.92 13.89
CA ASP A 163 3.04 1.82 13.68
C ASP A 163 2.18 1.40 12.49
N ASN A 164 2.21 2.14 11.38
CA ASN A 164 1.43 1.86 10.17
C ASN A 164 2.22 1.12 9.09
N GLU A 165 3.43 0.64 9.38
CA GLU A 165 4.31 -0.02 8.42
C GLU A 165 4.57 -1.47 8.79
N ALA A 166 4.64 -2.32 7.76
CA ALA A 166 5.11 -3.69 7.88
C ALA A 166 6.13 -3.99 6.76
N VAL A 167 7.25 -4.58 7.13
CA VAL A 167 8.32 -4.95 6.19
C VAL A 167 8.43 -6.47 6.12
N PHE A 168 8.43 -7.01 4.91
CA PHE A 168 8.50 -8.43 4.61
C PHE A 168 9.71 -8.75 3.76
N PHE A 169 10.40 -9.83 4.10
CA PHE A 169 11.33 -10.51 3.20
C PHE A 169 10.58 -11.61 2.45
N ILE A 170 10.68 -11.62 1.13
CA ILE A 170 10.02 -12.58 0.25
C ILE A 170 11.08 -13.22 -0.65
N ARG A 171 11.14 -14.55 -0.65
CA ARG A 171 12.01 -15.34 -1.52
C ARG A 171 11.17 -16.33 -2.30
N ASP A 172 11.23 -16.26 -3.63
CA ASP A 172 10.54 -17.20 -4.51
C ASP A 172 11.54 -18.19 -5.11
N MET A 173 11.48 -19.43 -4.64
CA MET A 173 12.32 -20.53 -5.10
C MET A 173 11.79 -21.17 -6.40
N GLY A 174 10.62 -20.75 -6.89
CA GLY A 174 10.00 -21.28 -8.10
C GLY A 174 10.55 -20.66 -9.37
N ILE A 175 11.30 -19.56 -9.25
CA ILE A 175 11.82 -18.78 -10.37
C ILE A 175 13.29 -18.44 -10.15
N LYS A 176 14.00 -18.16 -11.23
CA LYS A 176 15.34 -17.57 -11.18
C LYS A 176 15.38 -16.37 -12.10
N TYR A 177 16.10 -15.34 -11.68
CA TYR A 177 16.44 -14.18 -12.49
C TYR A 177 17.88 -14.29 -12.94
N ASP A 178 18.13 -13.88 -14.18
CA ASP A 178 19.48 -13.75 -14.70
C ASP A 178 20.06 -12.42 -14.22
N TYR A 179 21.09 -12.53 -13.40
CA TYR A 179 21.93 -11.45 -12.94
C TYR A 179 23.29 -11.60 -13.62
N SER A 180 23.33 -11.71 -14.94
CA SER A 180 24.58 -11.74 -15.71
C SER A 180 25.23 -10.34 -15.79
N TYR A 181 24.42 -9.28 -15.74
CA TYR A 181 24.78 -7.89 -16.04
C TYR A 181 25.77 -7.15 -15.12
N THR A 182 25.60 -7.00 -13.81
CA THR A 182 26.19 -7.79 -12.75
C THR A 182 27.68 -8.17 -12.86
N LYS A 183 28.12 -9.10 -13.71
CA LYS A 183 29.52 -9.58 -13.70
C LYS A 183 30.54 -8.55 -14.21
N ASP A 184 31.76 -8.57 -13.67
CA ASP A 184 32.87 -7.68 -14.07
C ASP A 184 33.26 -7.80 -15.56
N ASP A 185 33.00 -8.96 -16.18
CA ASP A 185 33.26 -9.26 -17.59
C ASP A 185 32.01 -9.11 -18.47
N TYR A 186 30.90 -8.60 -17.93
CA TYR A 186 29.72 -8.26 -18.73
C TYR A 186 30.07 -7.11 -19.68
N ILE A 187 30.05 -7.43 -20.97
CA ILE A 187 30.12 -6.45 -22.03
C ILE A 187 28.67 -6.19 -22.42
N ASP A 188 28.20 -4.98 -22.17
CA ASP A 188 26.95 -4.51 -22.73
C ASP A 188 27.20 -4.30 -24.23
N ASP A 189 26.99 -5.34 -25.02
CA ASP A 189 27.06 -5.26 -26.47
C ASP A 189 25.81 -4.51 -26.99
N GLU A 190 25.64 -3.25 -26.59
CA GLU A 190 24.71 -2.29 -27.22
C GLU A 190 25.08 -2.01 -28.70
N ASN A 191 26.11 -2.68 -29.24
CA ASN A 191 26.46 -2.68 -30.67
C ASN A 191 26.05 -3.98 -31.42
N GLU A 192 25.32 -4.91 -30.80
CA GLU A 192 24.64 -6.02 -31.51
C GLU A 192 23.20 -5.67 -31.94
N GLU A 193 22.81 -4.39 -31.96
CA GLU A 193 21.53 -3.92 -32.54
C GLU A 193 21.64 -3.40 -33.98
N ASP A 194 22.60 -3.88 -34.78
CA ASP A 194 22.71 -3.52 -36.20
C ASP A 194 22.96 -4.71 -37.16
N GLU A 195 22.59 -5.93 -36.76
CA GLU A 195 22.52 -7.07 -37.69
C GLU A 195 21.13 -7.73 -37.68
N ASN A 196 20.39 -7.51 -38.77
CA ASN A 196 19.05 -7.99 -39.12
C ASN A 196 17.84 -7.36 -38.40
N SER A 197 17.46 -6.18 -38.88
CA SER A 197 16.15 -5.53 -38.68
C SER A 197 14.92 -6.34 -39.12
N ASN A 198 15.07 -7.63 -39.44
CA ASN A 198 13.97 -8.57 -39.73
C ASN A 198 13.79 -9.65 -38.63
N GLU A 199 14.73 -9.81 -37.69
CA GLU A 199 14.59 -10.71 -36.53
C GLU A 199 14.19 -9.96 -35.24
N THR A 200 14.45 -8.65 -35.16
CA THR A 200 14.01 -7.79 -34.05
C THR A 200 12.50 -7.52 -34.05
N GLU A 201 11.86 -7.47 -35.23
CA GLU A 201 10.38 -7.49 -35.31
C GLU A 201 9.82 -8.80 -34.73
N THR A 202 10.55 -9.92 -34.84
CA THR A 202 10.07 -11.21 -34.34
C THR A 202 10.21 -11.37 -32.82
N LYS A 203 11.13 -10.66 -32.16
CA LYS A 203 11.25 -10.65 -30.69
C LYS A 203 10.28 -9.68 -30.01
N ALA A 204 9.95 -8.55 -30.65
CA ALA A 204 8.85 -7.70 -30.21
C ALA A 204 7.48 -8.39 -30.39
N ASP A 205 7.36 -9.28 -31.38
CA ASP A 205 6.17 -10.11 -31.61
C ASP A 205 6.04 -11.30 -30.64
N GLU A 206 7.07 -11.64 -29.85
CA GLU A 206 7.01 -12.73 -28.85
C GLU A 206 6.25 -12.36 -27.55
N GLU A 207 5.77 -11.11 -27.42
CA GLU A 207 5.25 -10.56 -26.17
C GLU A 207 3.71 -10.66 -25.95
N PHE A 208 2.92 -11.05 -26.96
CA PHE A 208 1.45 -11.10 -26.86
C PHE A 208 0.83 -12.51 -26.90
N SER A 209 1.29 -13.43 -26.05
CA SER A 209 0.60 -14.72 -25.86
C SER A 209 -0.47 -14.64 -24.77
N TYR A 210 -1.70 -15.10 -25.06
CA TYR A 210 -2.79 -15.26 -24.07
C TYR A 210 -2.33 -16.04 -22.83
N ASP A 211 -1.40 -16.97 -23.01
CA ASP A 211 -0.89 -17.77 -21.92
C ASP A 211 -0.04 -16.94 -20.94
N LYS A 212 0.78 -16.00 -21.44
CA LYS A 212 1.54 -15.05 -20.62
C LYS A 212 0.61 -14.04 -19.92
N MET A 213 -0.53 -13.71 -20.54
CA MET A 213 -1.53 -12.79 -19.95
C MET A 213 -2.34 -13.41 -18.81
N LEU A 214 -2.36 -14.74 -18.71
CA LEU A 214 -3.01 -15.51 -17.64
C LEU A 214 -2.06 -15.92 -16.51
N GLU A 215 -0.84 -15.39 -16.49
CA GLU A 215 0.09 -15.53 -15.36
C GLU A 215 -0.13 -14.42 -14.32
N TYR A 216 0.35 -14.65 -13.10
CA TYR A 216 0.45 -13.58 -12.10
C TYR A 216 1.39 -12.49 -12.59
N GLU A 217 1.13 -11.25 -12.19
CA GLU A 217 2.17 -10.24 -12.29
C GLU A 217 3.30 -10.65 -11.33
N ARG A 218 4.50 -10.88 -11.87
CA ARG A 218 5.69 -11.27 -11.10
C ARG A 218 6.36 -10.08 -10.44
N LYS A 219 5.55 -9.15 -9.95
CA LYS A 219 5.94 -8.20 -8.92
C LYS A 219 5.58 -8.83 -7.58
N TYR A 220 6.48 -8.72 -6.62
CA TYR A 220 6.27 -9.26 -5.27
C TYR A 220 5.65 -8.22 -4.34
N ASP A 221 4.99 -7.23 -4.92
CA ASP A 221 4.13 -6.30 -4.22
C ASP A 221 2.96 -7.07 -3.60
N ILE A 222 2.67 -6.74 -2.34
CA ILE A 222 1.54 -7.29 -1.61
C ILE A 222 0.30 -6.49 -2.01
N SER A 223 -0.62 -7.09 -2.76
CA SER A 223 -1.80 -6.37 -3.25
C SER A 223 -2.96 -6.44 -2.25
N ARG A 224 -3.89 -5.51 -2.30
CA ARG A 224 -5.18 -5.66 -1.59
C ARG A 224 -5.95 -6.85 -2.18
N ARG A 225 -6.74 -7.53 -1.36
CA ARG A 225 -7.63 -8.59 -1.87
C ARG A 225 -8.63 -7.99 -2.88
N GLY A 226 -8.69 -8.60 -4.07
CA GLY A 226 -9.56 -8.15 -5.17
C GLY A 226 -8.91 -7.14 -6.12
N TYR A 227 -7.68 -6.68 -5.84
CA TYR A 227 -6.95 -5.82 -6.76
C TYR A 227 -6.58 -6.56 -8.04
N SER A 228 -6.77 -5.89 -9.18
CA SER A 228 -6.27 -6.36 -10.47
C SER A 228 -5.94 -5.17 -11.36
N LEU A 229 -4.88 -5.32 -12.15
CA LEU A 229 -4.49 -4.38 -13.17
C LEU A 229 -5.20 -4.73 -14.47
N SER A 230 -5.97 -3.78 -15.00
CA SER A 230 -6.56 -3.88 -16.31
C SER A 230 -5.65 -3.29 -17.37
N TYR A 231 -5.49 -3.96 -18.50
CA TYR A 231 -4.88 -3.38 -19.69
C TYR A 231 -5.75 -3.69 -20.91
N ARG A 232 -5.91 -2.68 -21.78
CA ARG A 232 -6.54 -2.85 -23.09
C ARG A 232 -5.43 -2.95 -24.12
N VAL A 233 -5.45 -4.02 -24.91
CA VAL A 233 -4.56 -4.16 -26.06
C VAL A 233 -5.24 -3.44 -27.22
N ASN A 234 -4.58 -2.44 -27.81
CA ASN A 234 -5.15 -1.59 -28.86
C ASN A 234 -5.68 -2.40 -30.06
N GLU A 235 -5.02 -3.53 -30.37
CA GLU A 235 -5.37 -4.44 -31.46
C GLU A 235 -6.57 -5.34 -31.14
N LYS A 236 -7.01 -5.39 -29.87
CA LYS A 236 -8.11 -6.24 -29.39
C LYS A 236 -9.08 -5.45 -28.51
N PRO A 237 -9.80 -4.46 -29.06
CA PRO A 237 -10.67 -3.56 -28.29
C PRO A 237 -11.86 -4.27 -27.61
N ASN A 238 -12.18 -5.49 -28.06
CA ASN A 238 -13.27 -6.33 -27.55
C ASN A 238 -12.81 -7.34 -26.49
N GLU A 239 -11.56 -7.27 -26.06
CA GLU A 239 -11.00 -8.13 -25.02
C GLU A 239 -10.51 -7.28 -23.86
N LEU A 240 -10.89 -7.69 -22.64
CA LEU A 240 -10.45 -7.07 -21.41
C LEU A 240 -9.54 -8.05 -20.69
N PHE A 241 -8.30 -7.63 -20.42
CA PHE A 241 -7.29 -8.45 -19.76
C PHE A 241 -7.01 -7.93 -18.36
N TYR A 242 -6.83 -8.86 -17.43
CA TYR A 242 -6.61 -8.58 -16.01
C TYR A 242 -5.46 -9.44 -15.49
N LYS A 243 -4.43 -8.77 -14.99
CA LYS A 243 -3.37 -9.39 -14.19
C LYS A 243 -3.61 -9.09 -12.72
N THR A 244 -3.11 -9.97 -11.86
CA THR A 244 -3.18 -9.81 -10.41
C THR A 244 -1.89 -10.31 -9.79
N ASN A 245 -1.55 -9.80 -8.61
CA ASN A 245 -0.39 -10.25 -7.87
C ASN A 245 -0.69 -11.61 -7.25
N LYS A 246 0.37 -12.38 -7.01
CA LYS A 246 0.28 -13.69 -6.34
C LYS A 246 -0.05 -13.58 -4.85
N ILE A 247 0.34 -12.48 -4.23
CA ILE A 247 0.22 -12.24 -2.79
C ILE A 247 -0.84 -11.15 -2.56
N HIS A 248 -1.85 -11.49 -1.78
CA HIS A 248 -2.90 -10.58 -1.35
C HIS A 248 -2.84 -10.39 0.16
N ALA A 249 -3.15 -9.19 0.65
CA ALA A 249 -3.29 -8.93 2.07
C ALA A 249 -4.63 -8.32 2.46
N VAL A 250 -4.99 -8.59 3.71
CA VAL A 250 -5.89 -7.79 4.53
C VAL A 250 -5.08 -7.33 5.73
N VAL A 251 -5.05 -6.03 5.99
CA VAL A 251 -4.32 -5.45 7.11
C VAL A 251 -5.32 -5.12 8.20
N HIS A 252 -5.11 -5.60 9.41
CA HIS A 252 -6.01 -5.37 10.53
C HIS A 252 -5.42 -4.30 11.45
N GLY A 253 -6.23 -3.29 11.75
CA GLY A 253 -5.91 -2.22 12.68
C GLY A 253 -6.01 -2.63 14.14
N THR A 254 -5.54 -1.76 15.02
CA THR A 254 -5.56 -2.01 16.47
C THR A 254 -6.99 -2.06 17.04
N GLY A 255 -7.94 -1.34 16.43
CA GLY A 255 -9.37 -1.38 16.76
C GLY A 255 -10.12 -2.60 16.18
N GLY A 256 -9.47 -3.40 15.34
CA GLY A 256 -10.04 -4.58 14.69
C GLY A 256 -10.71 -4.30 13.34
N GLU A 257 -10.68 -3.04 12.88
CA GLU A 257 -11.04 -2.64 11.53
C GLU A 257 -10.00 -3.12 10.51
N ASP A 258 -10.40 -3.31 9.25
CA ASP A 258 -9.46 -3.56 8.18
C ASP A 258 -8.94 -2.23 7.65
N LEU A 259 -7.64 -2.10 7.40
CA LEU A 259 -6.97 -0.89 6.95
C LEU A 259 -6.76 -0.91 5.42
N ASN A 260 -6.97 0.23 4.77
CA ASN A 260 -6.41 0.46 3.45
C ASN A 260 -4.88 0.52 3.54
N PHE A 261 -4.18 0.07 2.50
CA PHE A 261 -2.73 0.11 2.46
C PHE A 261 -2.18 0.17 1.05
N GLU A 262 -0.94 0.59 0.92
CA GLU A 262 -0.16 0.43 -0.30
C GLU A 262 1.04 -0.42 0.01
N SER A 263 1.59 -1.03 -1.02
CA SER A 263 2.84 -1.75 -0.89
C SER A 263 3.74 -1.44 -2.07
N PHE A 264 5.03 -1.59 -1.81
CA PHE A 264 6.04 -1.65 -2.84
C PHE A 264 7.01 -2.77 -2.49
N SER A 265 7.62 -3.33 -3.51
CA SER A 265 8.73 -4.27 -3.38
C SER A 265 9.91 -3.83 -4.21
N ALA A 266 11.09 -4.25 -3.76
CA ALA A 266 12.34 -4.05 -4.48
C ALA A 266 13.17 -5.34 -4.39
N ASP A 267 13.84 -5.67 -5.48
CA ASP A 267 14.78 -6.79 -5.52
C ASP A 267 16.10 -6.38 -4.85
N PHE A 268 16.35 -6.92 -3.66
CA PHE A 268 17.57 -6.69 -2.91
C PHE A 268 18.81 -7.18 -3.65
N ARG A 269 18.70 -8.29 -4.42
CA ARG A 269 19.82 -8.76 -5.23
C ARG A 269 20.14 -7.76 -6.32
N HIS A 270 19.14 -7.19 -6.99
CA HIS A 270 19.38 -6.09 -7.92
C HIS A 270 20.04 -4.90 -7.20
N TYR A 271 19.59 -4.59 -5.98
CA TYR A 271 20.11 -3.46 -5.22
C TYR A 271 21.61 -3.51 -4.99
N LEU A 272 22.18 -4.67 -4.63
CA LEU A 272 23.62 -4.82 -4.37
C LEU A 272 24.51 -4.44 -5.56
N TRP A 273 23.94 -4.35 -6.76
CA TRP A 273 24.65 -4.14 -8.02
C TRP A 273 24.25 -2.82 -8.68
N TYR A 274 23.47 -1.97 -8.00
CA TYR A 274 23.05 -0.63 -8.45
C TYR A 274 24.21 0.32 -8.84
N ARG A 275 25.48 -0.05 -8.65
CA ARG A 275 26.58 0.90 -8.79
C ARG A 275 27.77 0.41 -9.60
N ASN A 276 27.73 0.79 -10.87
CA ASN A 276 28.71 1.73 -11.40
C ASN A 276 28.13 2.90 -12.23
N MET A 277 26.85 2.94 -12.63
CA MET A 277 26.34 3.97 -13.55
C MET A 277 25.15 4.85 -13.05
N ASP A 278 24.28 4.38 -12.12
CA ASP A 278 22.91 4.95 -12.01
C ASP A 278 22.39 5.36 -10.61
N MET A 279 23.22 5.61 -9.58
CA MET A 279 22.67 6.13 -8.32
C MET A 279 22.58 7.68 -8.32
N PRO A 280 21.41 8.30 -8.53
CA PRO A 280 21.21 9.75 -8.61
C PRO A 280 21.58 10.56 -7.35
N TYR A 281 21.62 9.93 -6.17
CA TYR A 281 21.78 10.65 -4.90
C TYR A 281 23.13 10.33 -4.21
N PRO A 282 24.13 11.23 -4.28
CA PRO A 282 25.45 11.01 -3.66
C PRO A 282 25.41 10.81 -2.14
N TRP A 283 24.44 11.42 -1.45
CA TRP A 283 24.30 11.34 0.00
C TRP A 283 23.79 9.97 0.49
N LEU A 284 23.28 9.11 -0.40
CA LEU A 284 22.93 7.72 -0.08
C LEU A 284 24.10 6.73 -0.28
N ALA A 285 25.26 7.21 -0.77
CA ALA A 285 26.37 6.36 -1.15
C ALA A 285 26.94 5.53 0.00
N GLU A 286 27.14 6.16 1.16
CA GLU A 286 27.73 5.51 2.34
C GLU A 286 26.87 4.35 2.83
N TYR A 287 25.55 4.56 2.95
CA TYR A 287 24.58 3.56 3.34
C TYR A 287 24.54 2.35 2.39
N PHE A 288 24.67 2.59 1.08
CA PHE A 288 24.78 1.51 0.11
C PHE A 288 26.04 0.67 0.33
N TYR A 289 27.20 1.31 0.51
CA TYR A 289 28.45 0.59 0.73
C TYR A 289 28.41 -0.18 2.06
N ASP A 290 27.80 0.37 3.10
CA ASP A 290 27.58 -0.31 4.37
C ASP A 290 26.77 -1.61 4.20
N ILE A 291 25.63 -1.55 3.51
CA ILE A 291 24.83 -2.75 3.19
C ILE A 291 25.64 -3.76 2.37
N LYS A 292 26.35 -3.29 1.35
CA LYS A 292 27.13 -4.15 0.45
C LYS A 292 28.27 -4.86 1.17
N GLU A 293 28.96 -4.17 2.08
CA GLU A 293 30.09 -4.72 2.85
C GLU A 293 29.62 -5.73 3.90
N HIS A 294 28.45 -5.51 4.51
CA HIS A 294 27.92 -6.39 5.56
C HIS A 294 27.11 -7.58 5.01
N TYR A 295 26.62 -7.52 3.77
CA TYR A 295 25.90 -8.63 3.16
C TYR A 295 26.85 -9.73 2.66
N ILE A 296 26.61 -10.95 3.12
CA ILE A 296 27.35 -12.15 2.69
C ILE A 296 26.44 -12.99 1.80
N GLU A 297 26.79 -13.08 0.51
CA GLU A 297 26.12 -13.97 -0.44
C GLU A 297 26.41 -15.43 -0.11
N THR A 298 25.36 -16.26 -0.08
CA THR A 298 25.49 -17.69 0.24
C THR A 298 25.34 -18.58 -1.00
N GLU A 299 24.84 -18.04 -2.12
CA GLU A 299 24.75 -18.73 -3.40
C GLU A 299 26.08 -18.62 -4.19
N ASN A 300 26.44 -19.66 -4.95
CA ASN A 300 27.75 -19.74 -5.63
C ASN A 300 27.86 -18.69 -6.76
N HIS A 301 28.82 -17.77 -6.63
CA HIS A 301 29.16 -16.67 -7.55
C HIS A 301 29.44 -17.08 -9.01
N GLU A 302 29.70 -18.36 -9.31
CA GLU A 302 29.90 -18.82 -10.69
C GLU A 302 28.61 -18.82 -11.53
N LYS A 303 27.43 -18.85 -10.88
CA LYS A 303 26.14 -18.83 -11.57
C LYS A 303 25.74 -17.40 -11.94
N THR A 304 24.93 -17.23 -12.98
CA THR A 304 24.27 -15.95 -13.30
C THR A 304 22.80 -15.97 -12.89
N GLU A 305 22.19 -17.15 -12.83
CA GLU A 305 20.80 -17.32 -12.42
C GLU A 305 20.64 -17.60 -10.91
N TYR A 306 19.98 -16.66 -10.23
CA TYR A 306 19.73 -16.74 -8.78
C TYR A 306 18.24 -16.63 -8.45
N HIS A 307 17.85 -17.14 -7.28
CA HIS A 307 16.52 -16.90 -6.75
C HIS A 307 16.42 -15.47 -6.19
N PRO A 308 15.49 -14.64 -6.67
CA PRO A 308 15.41 -13.24 -6.27
C PRO A 308 14.99 -13.07 -4.80
N PHE A 309 15.49 -12.00 -4.17
CA PHE A 309 15.16 -11.62 -2.79
C PHE A 309 14.40 -10.30 -2.82
N PHE A 310 13.12 -10.32 -2.50
CA PHE A 310 12.33 -9.11 -2.46
C PHE A 310 12.14 -8.63 -1.05
N ILE A 311 12.41 -7.35 -0.82
CA ILE A 311 11.94 -6.67 0.38
C ILE A 311 10.67 -5.91 -0.01
N ALA A 312 9.55 -6.32 0.57
CA ALA A 312 8.26 -5.70 0.37
C ALA A 312 7.89 -4.90 1.61
N LYS A 313 7.61 -3.61 1.41
CA LYS A 313 7.13 -2.72 2.46
C LYS A 313 5.66 -2.41 2.21
N LEU A 314 4.87 -2.52 3.25
CA LEU A 314 3.45 -2.21 3.29
C LEU A 314 3.25 -1.01 4.21
N ARG A 315 2.53 0.01 3.75
CA ARG A 315 2.15 1.19 4.53
C ARG A 315 0.64 1.32 4.56
N ALA A 316 0.06 1.22 5.75
CA ALA A 316 -1.37 1.28 5.98
C ALA A 316 -1.85 2.70 6.36
N ALA A 317 -3.15 2.94 6.19
CA ALA A 317 -3.84 4.18 6.56
C ALA A 317 -4.20 4.24 8.07
N GLY A 318 -3.44 3.55 8.92
CA GLY A 318 -3.66 3.45 10.37
C GLY A 318 -2.66 2.48 11.02
N LYS A 319 -2.70 2.34 12.35
CA LYS A 319 -1.76 1.47 13.08
C LYS A 319 -2.06 0.00 12.87
N ILE A 320 -1.07 -0.75 12.40
CA ILE A 320 -1.16 -2.18 12.09
C ILE A 320 -1.10 -3.00 13.38
N LYS A 321 -2.08 -3.87 13.55
CA LYS A 321 -2.09 -4.94 14.57
C LYS A 321 -1.64 -6.27 13.98
N SER A 322 -2.16 -6.62 12.81
CA SER A 322 -1.77 -7.84 12.10
C SER A 322 -1.95 -7.70 10.59
N VAL A 323 -1.27 -8.55 9.83
CA VAL A 323 -1.38 -8.62 8.37
C VAL A 323 -1.71 -10.05 7.98
N SER A 324 -2.89 -10.25 7.39
CA SER A 324 -3.34 -11.54 6.87
C SER A 324 -2.99 -11.65 5.39
N LEU A 325 -2.06 -12.54 5.05
CA LEU A 325 -1.68 -12.82 3.66
C LEU A 325 -2.41 -14.05 3.11
N SER A 326 -2.91 -13.94 1.88
CA SER A 326 -3.36 -15.05 1.05
C SER A 326 -2.44 -15.17 -0.16
N VAL A 327 -1.76 -16.31 -0.31
CA VAL A 327 -0.82 -16.60 -1.39
C VAL A 327 -1.43 -17.59 -2.36
N LEU A 328 -1.47 -17.24 -3.64
CA LEU A 328 -1.99 -18.09 -4.70
C LEU A 328 -0.92 -19.07 -5.20
N SER A 329 -1.31 -20.33 -5.43
CA SER A 329 -0.40 -21.36 -5.96
C SER A 329 0.00 -21.11 -7.41
N ASP A 330 1.26 -21.36 -7.77
CA ASP A 330 1.72 -21.33 -9.17
C ASP A 330 1.15 -22.49 -10.01
N LYS A 331 0.57 -23.51 -9.35
CA LYS A 331 -0.12 -24.60 -10.04
C LYS A 331 -1.49 -24.12 -10.48
N ILE A 332 -1.53 -23.51 -11.65
CA ILE A 332 -2.74 -22.92 -12.23
C ILE A 332 -3.46 -23.90 -13.16
N LYS A 333 -4.78 -23.96 -13.04
CA LYS A 333 -5.68 -24.58 -14.02
C LYS A 333 -6.43 -23.50 -14.78
N LYS A 334 -6.32 -23.51 -16.11
CA LYS A 334 -7.06 -22.59 -16.98
C LYS A 334 -8.49 -23.09 -17.15
N HIS A 335 -9.46 -22.25 -16.80
CA HIS A 335 -10.88 -22.52 -16.93
C HIS A 335 -11.50 -21.60 -17.97
N LYS A 336 -12.11 -22.18 -19.01
CA LYS A 336 -13.00 -21.45 -19.92
C LYS A 336 -14.39 -21.41 -19.32
N ILE A 337 -14.97 -20.22 -19.26
CA ILE A 337 -16.27 -19.93 -18.68
C ILE A 337 -17.11 -19.27 -19.77
N ASP A 338 -18.18 -19.94 -20.18
CA ASP A 338 -19.22 -19.33 -21.01
C ASP A 338 -20.03 -18.37 -20.13
N LEU A 339 -20.04 -17.08 -20.47
CA LEU A 339 -20.79 -16.05 -19.75
C LEU A 339 -22.20 -15.85 -20.36
N ASP A 340 -22.61 -16.74 -21.26
CA ASP A 340 -23.87 -16.69 -21.99
C ASP A 340 -24.01 -15.40 -22.84
N PHE A 341 -25.23 -15.13 -23.31
CA PHE A 341 -25.54 -13.90 -24.04
C PHE A 341 -25.79 -12.75 -23.05
N LEU A 342 -25.09 -11.64 -23.26
CA LEU A 342 -25.28 -10.39 -22.54
C LEU A 342 -26.17 -9.47 -23.37
N ASN A 343 -27.36 -9.18 -22.83
CA ASN A 343 -28.27 -8.16 -23.37
C ASN A 343 -27.97 -6.81 -22.70
N VAL A 344 -27.74 -5.77 -23.50
CA VAL A 344 -27.46 -4.41 -22.99
C VAL A 344 -28.64 -3.87 -22.20
N GLU A 345 -29.88 -4.12 -22.62
CA GLU A 345 -31.07 -3.58 -21.93
C GLU A 345 -31.27 -4.17 -20.53
N GLU A 346 -30.92 -5.44 -20.33
CA GLU A 346 -31.02 -6.13 -19.04
C GLU A 346 -29.82 -5.86 -18.12
N ASN A 347 -28.69 -5.42 -18.69
CA ASN A 347 -27.42 -5.18 -17.98
C ASN A 347 -27.03 -3.70 -17.92
N LYS A 348 -27.85 -2.78 -18.44
CA LYS A 348 -27.77 -1.38 -18.03
C LYS A 348 -28.01 -1.41 -16.53
N ARG A 349 -27.07 -0.88 -15.73
CA ARG A 349 -27.39 -0.53 -14.34
C ARG A 349 -28.67 0.29 -14.43
N ASP A 350 -29.75 -0.20 -13.82
CA ASP A 350 -31.07 0.43 -13.93
C ASP A 350 -30.91 1.94 -13.97
N GLY A 351 -31.21 2.52 -15.13
CA GLY A 351 -31.16 3.96 -15.36
C GLY A 351 -32.27 4.68 -14.59
N GLN A 352 -32.62 4.23 -13.39
CA GLN A 352 -33.12 5.14 -12.39
C GLN A 352 -31.93 5.96 -11.92
N SER A 353 -31.96 7.24 -12.26
CA SER A 353 -31.37 8.31 -11.45
C SER A 353 -32.02 8.38 -10.05
N GLY A 354 -32.24 7.25 -9.40
CA GLY A 354 -33.01 7.07 -8.18
C GLY A 354 -32.58 5.75 -7.56
N ASN A 355 -31.72 5.84 -6.55
CA ASN A 355 -31.21 4.71 -5.77
C ASN A 355 -30.42 3.64 -6.55
N THR A 356 -29.30 4.02 -7.19
CA THR A 356 -28.08 3.24 -6.93
C THR A 356 -28.02 3.03 -5.42
N GLU A 357 -27.84 1.78 -4.97
CA GLU A 357 -27.52 1.41 -3.58
C GLU A 357 -26.86 2.61 -2.94
N ARG A 358 -27.62 3.31 -2.11
CA ARG A 358 -27.29 4.65 -1.64
C ARG A 358 -25.79 4.62 -1.35
N GLN A 359 -25.01 5.44 -2.07
CA GLN A 359 -24.05 6.28 -1.36
C GLN A 359 -24.81 6.63 -0.10
N LYS A 360 -24.54 5.94 1.03
CA LYS A 360 -25.15 6.28 2.31
C LYS A 360 -25.07 7.79 2.28
N GLU A 361 -26.22 8.49 2.26
CA GLU A 361 -26.22 9.95 2.26
C GLU A 361 -25.10 10.29 3.22
N PRO A 362 -23.99 10.93 2.75
CA PRO A 362 -22.81 11.05 3.59
C PRO A 362 -23.35 11.59 4.90
N ALA A 363 -23.15 10.84 5.99
CA ALA A 363 -23.81 11.16 7.23
C ALA A 363 -23.17 12.46 7.68
N TYR A 364 -23.78 13.59 7.29
CA TYR A 364 -23.23 14.91 7.52
C TYR A 364 -23.04 15.05 9.01
N GLN A 365 -21.79 15.01 9.45
CA GLN A 365 -21.47 15.06 10.85
C GLN A 365 -21.13 16.51 11.16
N ASN A 366 -22.07 17.17 11.84
CA ASN A 366 -21.83 18.50 12.37
C ASN A 366 -20.94 18.38 13.61
N TYR A 367 -20.01 19.32 13.74
CA TYR A 367 -19.19 19.50 14.92
C TYR A 367 -19.35 20.92 15.41
N THR A 368 -19.27 21.12 16.72
CA THR A 368 -19.05 22.46 17.27
C THR A 368 -17.58 22.85 17.15
N ALA A 369 -17.27 24.16 17.27
CA ALA A 369 -15.89 24.63 17.28
C ALA A 369 -15.08 24.00 18.42
N GLU A 370 -15.64 23.91 19.63
CA GLU A 370 -15.01 23.26 20.78
C GLU A 370 -14.72 21.77 20.54
N GLU A 371 -15.61 21.06 19.85
CA GLU A 371 -15.37 19.65 19.49
C GLU A 371 -14.26 19.50 18.45
N LEU A 372 -14.15 20.43 17.50
CA LEU A 372 -13.10 20.43 16.48
C LEU A 372 -11.76 20.78 17.08
N GLU A 373 -11.67 21.80 17.94
CA GLU A 373 -10.45 22.16 18.66
C GLU A 373 -9.84 20.96 19.40
N GLN A 374 -10.68 20.11 20.00
CA GLN A 374 -10.22 18.90 20.71
C GLN A 374 -9.87 17.71 19.78
N LYS A 375 -10.33 17.72 18.52
CA LYS A 375 -10.23 16.58 17.60
C LYS A 375 -9.30 16.82 16.42
N ILE A 376 -9.01 18.07 16.09
CA ILE A 376 -8.01 18.43 15.09
C ILE A 376 -6.67 17.89 15.56
N LYS A 377 -5.95 17.24 14.65
CA LYS A 377 -4.62 16.72 14.90
C LYS A 377 -3.60 17.50 14.10
N ILE A 378 -2.48 17.80 14.72
CA ILE A 378 -1.34 18.46 14.09
C ILE A 378 -0.14 17.58 14.35
N GLU A 379 0.40 17.00 13.29
CA GLU A 379 1.45 15.99 13.41
C GLU A 379 2.49 16.19 12.28
N PRO A 380 3.75 15.76 12.50
CA PRO A 380 4.68 15.54 11.42
C PRO A 380 4.06 14.64 10.35
N TYR A 381 4.14 15.07 9.10
CA TYR A 381 3.64 14.30 7.97
C TYR A 381 4.75 13.70 7.14
N SER A 382 5.77 14.50 6.81
CA SER A 382 6.89 14.02 5.99
C SER A 382 8.21 14.68 6.35
N LEU A 383 9.30 13.96 6.17
CA LEU A 383 10.67 14.41 6.37
C LEU A 383 11.40 14.39 5.03
N HIS A 384 11.83 15.57 4.58
CA HIS A 384 12.55 15.79 3.32
C HIS A 384 14.04 15.92 3.63
N ILE A 385 14.78 14.80 3.60
CA ILE A 385 16.19 14.74 4.04
C ILE A 385 17.06 15.69 3.22
N ALA A 386 16.93 15.66 1.89
CA ALA A 386 17.77 16.46 0.99
C ALA A 386 17.61 17.98 1.23
N ASN A 387 16.40 18.42 1.59
CA ASN A 387 16.08 19.83 1.81
C ASN A 387 16.23 20.24 3.29
N LYS A 388 16.50 19.29 4.20
CA LYS A 388 16.50 19.48 5.65
C LYS A 388 15.20 20.13 6.15
N GLN A 389 14.08 19.64 5.66
CA GLN A 389 12.75 20.15 5.98
C GLN A 389 11.86 19.04 6.53
N ILE A 390 10.92 19.43 7.39
CA ILE A 390 9.81 18.58 7.83
C ILE A 390 8.51 19.27 7.46
N THR A 391 7.56 18.52 6.95
CA THR A 391 6.21 19.00 6.68
C THR A 391 5.33 18.67 7.86
N LEU A 392 4.73 19.70 8.45
CA LEU A 392 3.67 19.57 9.43
C LEU A 392 2.33 19.64 8.74
N SER A 393 1.39 18.80 9.16
CA SER A 393 0.04 18.80 8.62
C SER A 393 -0.99 18.88 9.74
N ALA A 394 -1.99 19.74 9.52
CA ALA A 394 -3.17 19.84 10.35
C ALA A 394 -4.35 19.15 9.66
N PHE A 395 -5.09 18.36 10.43
CA PHE A 395 -6.15 17.52 9.92
C PHE A 395 -7.42 17.63 10.78
N PHE A 396 -8.57 17.85 10.13
CA PHE A 396 -9.87 17.62 10.75
C PHE A 396 -10.09 16.15 11.16
N PRO A 397 -10.98 15.82 12.11
CA PRO A 397 -11.31 14.44 12.41
C PRO A 397 -11.69 13.66 11.14
N LEU A 398 -11.36 12.36 11.09
CA LEU A 398 -11.51 11.53 9.89
C LEU A 398 -12.88 11.64 9.21
N THR A 399 -13.94 11.56 10.02
CA THR A 399 -15.34 11.68 9.59
C THR A 399 -15.65 13.03 8.95
N ALA A 400 -14.95 14.11 9.33
CA ALA A 400 -15.02 15.40 8.65
C ALA A 400 -14.18 15.40 7.36
N ASN A 401 -12.95 14.86 7.41
CA ASN A 401 -12.06 14.86 6.24
C ASN A 401 -12.59 14.05 5.05
N THR A 402 -13.39 13.01 5.31
CA THR A 402 -13.93 12.06 4.32
C THR A 402 -15.26 12.46 3.67
N GLN A 403 -15.87 13.54 4.14
CA GLN A 403 -17.09 14.05 3.55
C GLN A 403 -16.75 15.01 2.40
N ASP A 404 -17.57 15.02 1.35
CA ASP A 404 -17.40 15.91 0.19
C ASP A 404 -17.82 17.33 0.56
N PHE A 405 -17.02 17.99 1.39
CA PHE A 405 -17.21 19.40 1.73
C PHE A 405 -16.47 20.24 0.70
N SER A 406 -17.10 21.26 0.14
CA SER A 406 -16.38 22.25 -0.66
C SER A 406 -15.78 23.37 0.19
N ASP A 407 -16.30 23.55 1.42
CA ASP A 407 -16.19 24.83 2.15
C ASP A 407 -15.46 24.72 3.49
N ALA A 408 -15.03 23.52 3.91
CA ALA A 408 -14.21 23.36 5.12
C ALA A 408 -12.76 23.83 4.87
N SER A 409 -12.19 24.57 5.82
CA SER A 409 -10.81 25.08 5.74
C SER A 409 -10.10 24.99 7.09
N ILE A 410 -8.80 24.72 7.03
CA ILE A 410 -7.89 24.70 8.19
C ILE A 410 -6.55 25.30 7.74
N SER A 411 -5.90 26.07 8.61
CA SER A 411 -4.60 26.70 8.37
C SER A 411 -3.75 26.72 9.64
N LEU A 412 -2.43 26.73 9.45
CA LEU A 412 -1.44 26.92 10.50
C LEU A 412 -0.74 28.25 10.26
N ASN A 413 -0.91 29.19 11.19
CA ASN A 413 -0.38 30.55 11.11
C ASN A 413 0.66 30.79 12.22
N ASP A 414 1.45 31.86 12.06
CA ASP A 414 2.45 32.30 13.05
C ASP A 414 3.42 31.21 13.52
N ILE A 415 3.89 30.36 12.59
CA ILE A 415 4.74 29.21 12.92
C ILE A 415 6.11 29.69 13.45
N ARG A 416 6.48 29.22 14.64
CA ARG A 416 7.76 29.49 15.31
C ARG A 416 8.38 28.21 15.82
N LEU A 417 9.71 28.13 15.81
CA LEU A 417 10.46 26.98 16.32
C LEU A 417 11.17 27.33 17.61
N ILE A 418 11.19 26.40 18.56
CA ILE A 418 12.00 26.48 19.77
C ILE A 418 12.92 25.26 19.78
N ASP A 419 14.23 25.47 19.73
CA ASP A 419 15.19 24.36 19.83
C ASP A 419 15.32 23.81 21.27
N SER A 420 16.15 22.78 21.44
CA SER A 420 16.39 22.15 22.74
C SER A 420 17.01 23.08 23.78
N ASP A 421 17.68 24.15 23.35
CA ASP A 421 18.31 25.16 24.21
C ASP A 421 17.36 26.32 24.57
N GLY A 422 16.16 26.35 23.98
CA GLY A 422 15.14 27.37 24.19
C GLY A 422 15.28 28.60 23.28
N ASN A 423 16.10 28.54 22.23
CA ASN A 423 16.20 29.61 21.24
C ASN A 423 14.97 29.61 20.32
N LEU A 424 14.38 30.80 20.15
CA LEU A 424 13.21 31.00 19.30
C LEU A 424 13.62 31.43 17.89
N TYR A 425 13.09 30.74 16.89
CA TYR A 425 13.25 31.05 15.47
C TYR A 425 11.87 31.41 14.89
N GLU A 426 11.74 32.64 14.40
CA GLU A 426 10.55 33.06 13.64
C GLU A 426 10.70 32.60 12.19
N ILE A 427 9.71 31.88 11.67
CA ILE A 427 9.67 31.49 10.27
C ILE A 427 8.93 32.60 9.51
N GLY A 428 9.68 33.35 8.70
CA GLY A 428 9.15 34.54 8.02
C GLY A 428 7.96 34.25 7.10
N ASP A 429 8.01 33.15 6.34
CA ASP A 429 6.88 32.60 5.59
C ASP A 429 7.10 31.08 5.48
N ALA A 430 6.35 30.27 6.23
CA ALA A 430 6.37 28.82 6.03
C ALA A 430 5.75 28.50 4.67
N GLU A 431 6.43 27.72 3.84
CA GLU A 431 5.93 27.39 2.51
C GLU A 431 4.77 26.40 2.65
N ARG A 432 3.59 26.81 2.17
CA ARG A 432 2.46 25.91 2.03
C ARG A 432 2.86 24.80 1.08
N SER A 433 2.80 23.56 1.56
CA SER A 433 3.10 22.37 0.77
C SER A 433 1.81 21.68 0.39
N ASP A 434 1.77 21.15 -0.83
CA ASP A 434 0.79 20.14 -1.17
C ASP A 434 1.23 18.81 -0.57
N ILE A 435 0.27 18.04 -0.07
CA ILE A 435 0.57 16.71 0.43
C ILE A 435 0.79 15.78 -0.78
N GLU A 436 2.01 15.74 -1.28
CA GLU A 436 2.45 14.75 -2.27
C GLU A 436 2.83 13.47 -1.52
N GLY A 437 1.87 12.57 -1.33
CA GLY A 437 2.09 11.32 -0.60
C GLY A 437 1.58 10.11 -1.38
N ILE A 438 2.37 9.03 -1.42
CA ILE A 438 1.97 7.72 -1.96
C ILE A 438 0.60 7.32 -1.38
N LEU A 439 0.41 7.49 -0.05
CA LEU A 439 -0.84 7.20 0.66
C LEU A 439 -2.07 8.01 0.21
N LEU A 440 -1.89 9.21 -0.37
CA LEU A 440 -2.98 10.04 -0.89
C LEU A 440 -3.36 9.69 -2.33
N ILE A 441 -2.43 9.16 -3.12
CA ILE A 441 -2.66 8.80 -4.53
C ILE A 441 -3.84 7.81 -4.65
N ASN A 442 -4.14 7.04 -3.60
CA ASN A 442 -5.28 6.13 -3.55
C ASN A 442 -6.30 6.39 -2.41
N ASN A 443 -6.22 7.52 -1.70
CA ASN A 443 -7.23 7.92 -0.72
C ASN A 443 -7.92 9.23 -1.16
N PRO A 444 -8.88 9.16 -2.11
CA PRO A 444 -9.56 10.34 -2.70
C PRO A 444 -10.48 11.10 -1.71
N TYR A 445 -10.40 10.75 -0.42
CA TYR A 445 -11.30 11.21 0.64
C TYR A 445 -10.61 12.09 1.67
N ILE A 446 -9.44 12.66 1.38
CA ILE A 446 -8.83 13.69 2.24
C ILE A 446 -8.73 14.96 1.39
N ARG A 447 -9.60 15.91 1.69
CA ARG A 447 -9.74 17.14 0.91
C ARG A 447 -9.39 18.41 1.70
N HIS A 448 -9.36 18.35 3.02
CA HIS A 448 -9.28 19.53 3.90
C HIS A 448 -8.12 19.44 4.89
N THR A 449 -6.91 19.69 4.38
CA THR A 449 -5.67 19.67 5.17
C THR A 449 -4.86 20.93 4.92
N ALA A 450 -4.17 21.40 5.95
CA ALA A 450 -3.15 22.45 5.84
C ALA A 450 -1.79 21.83 6.08
N SER A 451 -0.85 22.02 5.15
CA SER A 451 0.50 21.49 5.26
C SER A 451 1.53 22.57 5.02
N TYR A 452 2.55 22.59 5.87
CA TYR A 452 3.60 23.60 5.86
C TYR A 452 4.95 22.93 6.04
N SER A 453 5.86 23.24 5.12
CA SER A 453 7.25 22.77 5.22
C SER A 453 8.06 23.76 6.04
N ILE A 454 8.70 23.26 7.10
CA ILE A 454 9.52 24.04 8.03
C ILE A 454 10.95 23.50 8.05
N PRO A 455 11.96 24.35 8.26
CA PRO A 455 13.35 23.89 8.36
C PRO A 455 13.54 23.06 9.63
N ILE A 456 14.41 22.05 9.54
CA ILE A 456 14.86 21.28 10.69
C ILE A 456 15.89 22.09 11.46
N VAL A 457 15.63 22.30 12.75
CA VAL A 457 16.62 22.77 13.74
C VAL A 457 17.12 21.60 14.57
N GLU A 458 18.00 21.84 15.55
CA GLU A 458 18.58 20.78 16.39
C GLU A 458 17.48 20.06 17.20
N PRO A 459 17.24 18.74 16.96
CA PRO A 459 16.21 18.00 17.67
C PRO A 459 16.63 17.61 19.11
N PRO A 460 15.67 17.39 20.02
CA PRO A 460 14.24 17.64 19.84
C PRO A 460 13.93 19.13 19.80
N PHE A 461 12.96 19.54 19.00
CA PHE A 461 12.51 20.92 18.92
C PHE A 461 11.00 21.01 18.98
N LYS A 462 10.48 22.17 19.39
CA LYS A 462 9.06 22.45 19.47
C LYS A 462 8.63 23.39 18.35
N VAL A 463 7.41 23.20 17.90
CA VAL A 463 6.75 24.08 16.95
C VAL A 463 5.55 24.72 17.64
N LEU A 464 5.54 26.05 17.66
CA LEU A 464 4.42 26.85 18.10
C LEU A 464 3.69 27.39 16.86
N CYS A 465 2.38 27.28 16.82
CA CYS A 465 1.57 27.84 15.74
C CYS A 465 0.17 28.20 16.24
N ASN A 466 -0.52 29.08 15.51
CA ASN A 466 -1.95 29.32 15.69
C ASN A 466 -2.72 28.49 14.66
N VAL A 467 -3.69 27.70 15.13
CA VAL A 467 -4.57 26.90 14.28
C VAL A 467 -5.83 27.71 14.04
N GLU A 468 -6.13 27.98 12.79
CA GLU A 468 -7.39 28.60 12.38
C GLU A 468 -8.18 27.60 11.54
N PHE A 469 -9.48 27.48 11.80
CA PHE A 469 -10.35 26.59 11.03
C PHE A 469 -11.76 27.16 10.88
N SER A 470 -12.41 26.73 9.81
CA SER A 470 -13.83 26.97 9.52
C SER A 470 -14.45 25.70 8.99
N TYR A 471 -15.54 25.25 9.62
CA TYR A 471 -16.22 24.01 9.25
C TYR A 471 -17.73 24.20 9.06
N PRO A 472 -18.30 23.85 7.89
CA PRO A 472 -19.71 24.06 7.62
C PRO A 472 -20.62 23.14 8.45
N ILE A 473 -21.68 23.72 9.04
CA ILE A 473 -22.75 22.99 9.73
C ILE A 473 -23.93 22.82 8.79
N TYR A 474 -24.35 21.58 8.57
CA TYR A 474 -25.40 21.23 7.62
C TYR A 474 -26.73 20.91 8.29
N LYS A 475 -27.81 21.29 7.63
CA LYS A 475 -29.18 20.88 7.98
C LYS A 475 -29.95 20.48 6.73
N LYS A 476 -30.86 19.52 6.85
CA LYS A 476 -31.82 19.23 5.78
C LYS A 476 -32.86 20.34 5.68
N ASN A 477 -33.04 20.89 4.48
CA ASN A 477 -34.13 21.80 4.17
C ASN A 477 -35.46 21.03 4.00
N GLU A 478 -36.54 21.74 3.69
CA GLU A 478 -37.89 21.15 3.52
C GLU A 478 -37.96 20.14 2.37
N ASP A 479 -37.09 20.27 1.36
CA ASP A 479 -36.98 19.36 0.21
C ASP A 479 -36.09 18.12 0.50
N GLY A 480 -35.51 18.04 1.70
CA GLY A 480 -34.60 16.96 2.10
C GLY A 480 -33.15 17.13 1.65
N ASN A 481 -32.80 18.27 1.02
CA ASN A 481 -31.44 18.61 0.61
C ASN A 481 -30.64 19.17 1.78
N PHE A 482 -29.35 18.84 1.87
CA PHE A 482 -28.45 19.44 2.85
C PHE A 482 -28.05 20.85 2.41
N ILE A 483 -28.23 21.82 3.31
CA ILE A 483 -27.78 23.20 3.14
C ILE A 483 -26.87 23.57 4.32
N ILE A 484 -25.89 24.43 4.06
CA ILE A 484 -25.06 25.03 5.11
C ILE A 484 -25.91 26.08 5.83
N THR A 485 -25.99 25.98 7.16
CA THR A 485 -26.74 26.94 7.99
C THR A 485 -25.86 27.93 8.71
N GLU A 486 -24.65 27.51 9.07
CA GLU A 486 -23.65 28.29 9.79
C GLU A 486 -22.28 27.61 9.68
N TYR A 487 -21.25 28.22 10.27
CA TYR A 487 -19.90 27.65 10.34
C TYR A 487 -19.47 27.52 11.81
N ALA A 488 -18.81 26.40 12.12
CA ALA A 488 -18.03 26.23 13.33
C ALA A 488 -16.62 26.78 13.07
N ASP A 489 -16.43 28.04 13.43
CA ASP A 489 -15.15 28.74 13.31
C ASP A 489 -14.39 28.68 14.64
N GLY A 490 -13.07 28.51 14.57
CA GLY A 490 -12.23 28.51 15.76
C GLY A 490 -10.79 28.90 15.47
N GLU A 491 -10.15 29.46 16.50
CA GLU A 491 -8.74 29.83 16.51
C GLU A 491 -8.14 29.48 17.87
N TYR A 492 -7.05 28.73 17.89
CA TYR A 492 -6.36 28.37 19.14
C TYR A 492 -4.84 28.17 18.94
N PRO A 493 -4.01 28.50 19.95
CA PRO A 493 -2.59 28.22 19.90
C PRO A 493 -2.31 26.72 20.11
N ALA A 494 -1.36 26.18 19.36
CA ALA A 494 -0.89 24.81 19.46
C ALA A 494 0.64 24.73 19.65
N GLU A 495 1.08 23.71 20.40
CA GLU A 495 2.49 23.36 20.61
C GLU A 495 2.68 21.89 20.23
N ILE A 496 3.59 21.62 19.28
CA ILE A 496 3.94 20.27 18.83
C ILE A 496 5.42 20.01 19.12
N GLU A 497 5.73 18.90 19.79
CA GLU A 497 7.10 18.45 20.00
C GLU A 497 7.54 17.52 18.86
N ILE A 498 8.66 17.84 18.21
CA ILE A 498 9.20 17.10 17.08
C ILE A 498 10.44 16.33 17.52
N ASN A 499 10.33 15.01 17.42
CA ASN A 499 11.43 14.07 17.56
C ASN A 499 11.71 13.49 16.18
N LEU A 500 12.90 13.73 15.64
CA LEU A 500 13.30 13.09 14.38
C LEU A 500 13.62 11.62 14.64
N PRO A 501 13.24 10.70 13.72
CA PRO A 501 13.72 9.34 13.77
C PRO A 501 15.25 9.32 13.65
N GLU A 502 15.90 8.42 14.39
CA GLU A 502 17.33 8.13 14.19
C GLU A 502 17.53 7.58 12.77
N PHE A 503 18.49 8.15 12.04
CA PHE A 503 18.93 7.71 10.72
C PHE A 503 20.29 7.03 10.80
#